data_AF-A0A7S1ZU67-F1
#
_entry.id   AF-A0A7S1ZU67-F1
#
_cell.length_a   1.000
_cell.length_b   1.000
_cell.length_c   1.000
_cell.angle_alpha   90.00
_cell.angle_beta   90.00
_cell.angle_gamma   90.00
#
_symmetry.space_group_name_H-M   'P 1'
#
loop_
_entity.id
_entity.type
_entity.pdbx_description
1 polymer ?
#
loop_
_entity_poly.entity_id
_entity_poly.type
_entity_poly.pdbx_seq_one_letter_code
_entity_poly.pdbx_strand_id
1 'polypeptide(L)'
;MRDSPGVDRASLNVITKGGIGDDAFGDPDRPLLTRESLFAEVEESLEALGTDYVDLWMYHRDDARIPVERFVDWVNVVVASGKAKRWGVSNWNFDRFKAAHDYAKRKGLVPPSANSPQYSLAAPDGEVWPSTYSISAPENGEEIDWYQDRGVELLCWEVLAKGFMAKPDLYPRHELD
;
A
#
# COMPACT_ATOMS: atom_id res chain seq x y z
N MET A 1 2.94 -5.27 20.85
CA MET A 1 4.28 -4.63 21.03
C MET A 1 4.46 -3.93 22.37
N ARG A 2 3.40 -3.37 22.98
CA ARG A 2 3.49 -2.64 24.27
C ARG A 2 4.22 -3.38 25.40
N ASP A 3 4.14 -4.72 25.42
CA ASP A 3 4.70 -5.54 26.50
C ASP A 3 5.74 -6.58 26.02
N SER A 4 6.31 -6.43 24.81
CA SER A 4 7.33 -7.35 24.30
C SER A 4 8.68 -7.08 24.99
N PRO A 5 9.21 -7.99 25.83
CA PRO A 5 10.46 -7.74 26.52
C PRO A 5 11.63 -7.67 25.54
N GLY A 6 12.29 -6.51 25.47
CA GLY A 6 13.62 -6.37 24.87
C GLY A 6 13.74 -5.57 23.56
N VAL A 7 12.65 -5.06 22.98
CA VAL A 7 12.71 -4.18 21.80
C VAL A 7 11.92 -2.90 22.03
N ASP A 8 12.60 -1.76 21.98
CA ASP A 8 11.97 -0.44 22.05
C ASP A 8 11.11 -0.20 20.80
N ARG A 9 9.81 0.08 20.99
CA ARG A 9 8.88 0.41 19.88
C ARG A 9 9.40 1.56 19.02
N ALA A 10 10.09 2.55 19.61
CA ALA A 10 10.62 3.69 18.87
C ALA A 10 11.77 3.32 17.92
N SER A 11 12.40 2.15 18.11
CA SER A 11 13.45 1.63 17.23
C SER A 11 12.93 0.86 16.01
N LEU A 12 11.61 0.64 15.93
CA LEU A 12 10.97 -0.11 14.85
C LEU A 12 10.18 0.81 13.92
N ASN A 13 10.21 0.48 12.62
CA ASN A 13 9.25 1.01 11.64
C ASN A 13 8.17 -0.05 11.40
N VAL A 14 6.95 0.23 11.83
CA VAL A 14 5.80 -0.66 11.61
C VAL A 14 5.00 -0.15 10.44
N ILE A 15 4.82 -1.00 9.44
CA ILE A 15 4.01 -0.74 8.25
C ILE A 15 2.84 -1.71 8.26
N THR A 16 1.62 -1.21 8.09
CA THR A 16 0.43 -2.05 7.92
C THR A 16 -0.41 -1.57 6.74
N LYS A 17 -1.35 -2.40 6.31
CA LYS A 17 -2.25 -2.11 5.20
C LYS A 17 -3.70 -2.43 5.59
N GLY A 18 -4.65 -1.66 5.07
CA GLY A 18 -6.09 -1.90 5.19
C GLY A 18 -6.82 -1.66 3.87
N GLY A 19 -8.13 -1.84 3.86
CA GLY A 19 -9.01 -1.52 2.74
C GLY A 19 -9.04 -2.56 1.64
N ILE A 20 -9.11 -3.83 2.03
CA ILE A 20 -9.41 -4.93 1.12
C ILE A 20 -10.89 -5.34 1.16
N GLY A 21 -11.69 -4.79 2.09
CA GLY A 21 -13.06 -5.22 2.34
C GLY A 21 -13.13 -6.53 3.16
N ASP A 22 -14.35 -7.05 3.33
CA ASP A 22 -14.61 -8.32 4.06
C ASP A 22 -14.26 -9.57 3.23
N ASP A 23 -14.11 -9.41 1.92
CA ASP A 23 -13.71 -10.45 0.97
C ASP A 23 -12.37 -10.11 0.32
N ALA A 24 -11.56 -11.13 0.03
CA ALA A 24 -10.18 -10.94 -0.46
C ALA A 24 -10.08 -10.18 -1.81
N PHE A 25 -11.21 -9.92 -2.48
CA PHE A 25 -11.30 -9.27 -3.78
C PHE A 25 -12.30 -8.10 -3.83
N GLY A 26 -12.94 -7.74 -2.72
CA GLY A 26 -13.96 -6.70 -2.69
C GLY A 26 -15.35 -7.14 -3.12
N ASP A 27 -16.37 -6.58 -2.45
CA ASP A 27 -17.75 -6.65 -2.90
C ASP A 27 -17.88 -5.84 -4.21
N PRO A 28 -18.33 -6.46 -5.33
CA PRO A 28 -18.49 -5.75 -6.59
C PRO A 28 -19.50 -4.60 -6.49
N ASP A 29 -20.44 -4.69 -5.56
CA ASP A 29 -21.53 -3.73 -5.39
C ASP A 29 -21.22 -2.64 -4.35
N ARG A 30 -20.09 -2.72 -3.63
CA ARG A 30 -19.73 -1.77 -2.57
C ARG A 30 -18.27 -1.32 -2.64
N PRO A 31 -18.00 -0.04 -2.35
CA PRO A 31 -16.62 0.40 -2.24
C PRO A 31 -15.82 -0.42 -1.22
N LEU A 32 -14.55 -0.70 -1.52
CA LEU A 32 -13.62 -1.42 -0.64
C LEU A 32 -13.41 -0.71 0.70
N LEU A 33 -13.69 0.60 0.73
CA LEU A 33 -13.47 1.44 1.88
C LEU A 33 -14.58 2.48 2.01
N THR A 34 -15.08 2.62 3.22
CA THR A 34 -15.86 3.78 3.65
C THR A 34 -15.03 4.60 4.63
N ARG A 35 -15.46 5.83 4.94
CA ARG A 35 -14.78 6.63 5.97
C ARG A 35 -14.81 5.91 7.32
N GLU A 36 -15.94 5.30 7.64
CA GLU A 36 -16.18 4.59 8.89
C GLU A 36 -15.33 3.32 8.96
N SER A 37 -15.29 2.52 7.89
CA SER A 37 -14.47 1.30 7.86
C SER A 37 -12.98 1.60 7.86
N LEU A 38 -12.50 2.66 7.17
CA LEU A 38 -11.11 3.12 7.27
C LEU A 38 -10.70 3.33 8.72
N PHE A 39 -11.51 4.04 9.50
CA PHE A 39 -11.18 4.32 10.89
C PHE A 39 -11.25 3.07 11.76
N ALA A 40 -12.26 2.23 11.56
CA ALA A 40 -12.38 0.95 12.28
C ALA A 40 -11.18 0.03 12.01
N GLU A 41 -10.82 -0.18 10.74
CA GLU A 41 -9.71 -1.07 10.34
C GLU A 41 -8.36 -0.57 10.85
N VAL A 42 -8.14 0.75 10.94
CA VAL A 42 -6.94 1.32 11.57
C VAL A 42 -6.90 1.00 13.05
N GLU A 43 -8.01 1.17 13.78
CA GLU A 43 -8.07 0.86 15.22
C GLU A 43 -7.85 -0.63 15.48
N GLU A 44 -8.53 -1.49 14.71
CA GLU A 44 -8.38 -2.95 14.79
C GLU A 44 -6.93 -3.37 14.52
N SER A 45 -6.28 -2.75 13.53
CA SER A 45 -4.86 -2.99 13.25
C SER A 45 -3.97 -2.60 14.43
N LEU A 46 -4.22 -1.44 15.06
CA LEU A 46 -3.44 -0.95 16.19
C LEU A 46 -3.63 -1.82 17.44
N GLU A 47 -4.86 -2.27 17.68
CA GLU A 47 -5.19 -3.23 18.74
C GLU A 47 -4.47 -4.56 18.51
N ALA A 48 -4.56 -5.14 17.31
CA ALA A 48 -3.91 -6.40 16.96
C ALA A 48 -2.38 -6.33 17.04
N LEU A 49 -1.78 -5.21 16.61
CA LEU A 49 -0.34 -4.95 16.72
C LEU A 49 0.08 -4.64 18.17
N GLY A 50 -0.88 -4.28 19.03
CA GLY A 50 -0.66 -3.82 20.39
C GLY A 50 0.29 -2.62 20.40
N THR A 51 -0.07 -1.55 19.67
CA THR A 51 0.65 -0.26 19.58
C THR A 51 -0.35 0.88 19.38
N ASP A 52 0.03 2.13 19.63
CA ASP A 52 -0.87 3.30 19.46
C ASP A 52 -0.72 3.95 18.07
N TYR A 53 0.33 3.58 17.32
CA TYR A 53 0.57 4.13 15.99
C TYR A 53 1.36 3.17 15.08
N VAL A 54 1.20 3.37 13.78
CA VAL A 54 2.09 2.82 12.75
C VAL A 54 2.92 3.93 12.11
N ASP A 55 4.10 3.58 11.61
CA ASP A 55 5.01 4.53 10.96
C ASP A 55 4.57 4.80 9.50
N LEU A 56 3.86 3.86 8.90
CA LEU A 56 3.20 3.99 7.60
C LEU A 56 1.93 3.12 7.57
N TRP A 57 0.79 3.74 7.30
CA TRP A 57 -0.44 3.02 6.93
C TRP A 57 -0.63 3.08 5.41
N MET A 58 -1.00 1.98 4.77
CA MET A 58 -1.19 1.93 3.32
C MET A 58 -2.58 1.43 2.94
N TYR A 59 -3.21 2.08 1.96
CA TYR A 59 -4.42 1.52 1.36
C TYR A 59 -4.06 0.40 0.38
N HIS A 60 -4.55 -0.80 0.65
CA HIS A 60 -4.00 -2.04 0.10
C HIS A 60 -4.35 -2.30 -1.37
N ARG A 61 -5.57 -1.93 -1.75
CA ARG A 61 -6.10 -2.06 -3.11
C ARG A 61 -6.77 -0.76 -3.50
N ASP A 62 -6.59 -0.37 -4.75
CA ASP A 62 -7.29 0.81 -5.24
C ASP A 62 -8.76 0.51 -5.52
N ASP A 63 -9.60 1.53 -5.37
CA ASP A 63 -11.01 1.49 -5.74
C ASP A 63 -11.42 2.79 -6.43
N ALA A 64 -11.58 2.73 -7.76
CA ALA A 64 -11.98 3.87 -8.57
C ALA A 64 -13.37 4.43 -8.21
N ARG A 65 -14.22 3.67 -7.51
CA ARG A 65 -15.52 4.14 -7.01
C ARG A 65 -15.37 5.20 -5.91
N ILE A 66 -14.21 5.24 -5.25
CA ILE A 66 -13.87 6.27 -4.27
C ILE A 66 -13.11 7.39 -4.98
N PRO A 67 -13.65 8.62 -5.03
CA PRO A 67 -12.91 9.78 -5.54
C PRO A 67 -11.62 9.99 -4.74
N VAL A 68 -10.53 10.26 -5.46
CA VAL A 68 -9.21 10.36 -4.85
C VAL A 68 -9.15 11.46 -3.79
N GLU A 69 -9.80 12.59 -4.04
CA GLU A 69 -9.88 13.73 -3.12
C GLU A 69 -10.54 13.35 -1.80
N ARG A 70 -11.64 12.60 -1.90
CA ARG A 70 -12.41 12.12 -0.75
C ARG A 70 -11.58 11.16 0.09
N PHE A 71 -10.88 10.23 -0.54
CA PHE A 71 -10.00 9.30 0.15
C PHE A 71 -8.84 10.04 0.85
N VAL A 72 -8.20 11.00 0.17
CA VAL A 72 -7.12 11.82 0.75
C VAL A 72 -7.60 12.59 1.98
N ASP A 73 -8.79 13.17 1.94
CA ASP A 73 -9.38 13.88 3.08
C ASP A 73 -9.58 12.93 4.28
N TRP A 74 -10.04 11.69 4.04
CA TRP A 74 -10.28 10.69 5.09
C TRP A 74 -8.98 10.21 5.73
N VAL A 75 -8.00 9.79 4.94
CA VAL A 75 -6.72 9.27 5.47
C VAL A 75 -5.92 10.35 6.20
N ASN A 76 -6.07 11.62 5.81
CA ASN A 76 -5.43 12.72 6.54
C ASN A 76 -6.02 12.93 7.95
N VAL A 77 -7.27 12.52 8.22
CA VAL A 77 -7.80 12.50 9.59
C VAL A 77 -7.06 11.46 10.44
N VAL A 78 -6.74 10.29 9.87
CA VAL A 78 -5.94 9.26 10.54
C VAL A 78 -4.56 9.80 10.88
N VAL A 79 -3.91 10.45 9.91
CA VAL A 79 -2.58 11.05 10.10
C VAL A 79 -2.60 12.15 11.15
N ALA A 80 -3.58 13.05 11.08
CA ALA A 80 -3.74 14.14 12.05
C ALA A 80 -4.01 13.62 13.47
N SER A 81 -4.63 12.45 13.62
CA SER A 81 -4.86 11.81 14.92
C SER A 81 -3.62 11.17 15.54
N GLY A 82 -2.51 11.04 14.78
CA GLY A 82 -1.27 10.41 15.23
C GLY A 82 -1.24 8.88 15.13
N LYS A 83 -2.36 8.24 14.75
CA LYS A 83 -2.47 6.78 14.56
C LYS A 83 -1.63 6.24 13.42
N ALA A 84 -1.35 7.07 12.42
CA ALA A 84 -0.36 6.81 11.39
C ALA A 84 0.53 8.05 11.25
N LYS A 85 1.86 7.88 11.34
CA LYS A 85 2.79 9.02 11.14
C LYS A 85 2.82 9.50 9.69
N ARG A 86 2.69 8.54 8.77
CA ARG A 86 2.67 8.74 7.31
C ARG A 86 1.62 7.82 6.72
N TRP A 87 1.24 8.10 5.47
CA TRP A 87 0.39 7.20 4.72
C TRP A 87 0.95 6.96 3.31
N GLY A 88 0.46 5.90 2.69
CA GLY A 88 0.81 5.49 1.34
C GLY A 88 -0.28 4.63 0.73
N VAL A 89 0.04 4.02 -0.40
CA VAL A 89 -0.89 3.18 -1.15
C VAL A 89 -0.17 1.95 -1.67
N SER A 90 -0.91 0.91 -2.01
CA SER A 90 -0.39 -0.31 -2.60
C SER A 90 -1.21 -0.59 -3.85
N ASN A 91 -0.53 -0.97 -4.94
CA ASN A 91 -1.17 -1.31 -6.21
C ASN A 91 -1.94 -0.17 -6.90
N TRP A 92 -1.64 1.07 -6.55
CA TRP A 92 -2.17 2.20 -7.28
C TRP A 92 -1.34 2.43 -8.53
N ASN A 93 -2.02 2.69 -9.65
CA ASN A 93 -1.36 3.19 -10.85
C ASN A 93 -0.79 4.60 -10.63
N PHE A 94 0.12 4.99 -11.50
CA PHE A 94 0.84 6.25 -11.41
C PHE A 94 -0.08 7.48 -11.44
N ASP A 95 -1.02 7.54 -12.39
CA ASP A 95 -1.91 8.69 -12.55
C ASP A 95 -2.73 8.98 -11.30
N ARG A 96 -3.27 7.93 -10.69
CA ARG A 96 -4.10 8.08 -9.49
C ARG A 96 -3.26 8.39 -8.26
N PHE A 97 -2.07 7.82 -8.13
CA PHE A 97 -1.12 8.21 -7.10
C PHE A 97 -0.79 9.71 -7.23
N LYS A 98 -0.43 10.15 -8.44
CA LYS A 98 -0.07 11.53 -8.74
C LYS A 98 -1.23 12.47 -8.44
N ALA A 99 -2.46 12.09 -8.80
CA ALA A 99 -3.66 12.86 -8.46
C ALA A 99 -3.83 13.03 -6.94
N ALA A 100 -3.65 11.95 -6.15
CA ALA A 100 -3.70 12.00 -4.70
C ALA A 100 -2.61 12.91 -4.11
N HIS A 101 -1.38 12.76 -4.58
CA HIS A 101 -0.24 13.57 -4.17
C HIS A 101 -0.46 15.05 -4.45
N ASP A 102 -0.85 15.40 -5.68
CA ASP A 102 -1.05 16.79 -6.09
C ASP A 102 -2.25 17.42 -5.36
N TYR A 103 -3.33 16.66 -5.14
CA TYR A 103 -4.48 17.14 -4.35
C TYR A 103 -4.07 17.45 -2.91
N ALA A 104 -3.37 16.53 -2.24
CA ALA A 104 -2.91 16.73 -0.87
C ALA A 104 -2.03 17.99 -0.76
N LYS A 105 -1.05 18.14 -1.65
CA LYS A 105 -0.18 19.33 -1.71
C LYS A 105 -0.99 20.62 -1.88
N ARG A 106 -1.96 20.66 -2.81
CA ARG A 106 -2.80 21.85 -3.04
C ARG A 106 -3.67 22.22 -1.83
N LYS A 107 -4.09 21.23 -1.04
CA LYS A 107 -4.92 21.44 0.16
C LYS A 107 -4.10 21.70 1.43
N GLY A 108 -2.78 21.64 1.37
CA GLY A 108 -1.93 21.71 2.56
C GLY A 108 -2.04 20.48 3.46
N LEU A 109 -2.49 19.35 2.90
CA LEU A 109 -2.58 18.05 3.57
C LEU A 109 -1.28 17.26 3.41
N VAL A 110 -1.13 16.19 4.19
CA VAL A 110 -0.02 15.25 4.07
C VAL A 110 -0.22 14.41 2.80
N PRO A 111 0.70 14.43 1.83
CA PRO A 111 0.63 13.60 0.62
C PRO A 111 1.00 12.14 0.93
N PRO A 112 0.61 11.17 0.05
CA PRO A 112 1.13 9.82 0.17
C PRO A 112 2.64 9.84 0.00
N SER A 113 3.32 9.08 0.84
CA SER A 113 4.79 9.03 0.90
C SER A 113 5.37 7.69 0.44
N ALA A 114 4.52 6.72 0.11
CA ALA A 114 4.95 5.42 -0.39
C ALA A 114 3.94 4.82 -1.37
N ASN A 115 4.44 4.10 -2.38
CA ASN A 115 3.67 3.15 -3.18
C ASN A 115 4.26 1.75 -3.02
N SER A 116 3.41 0.73 -2.93
CA SER A 116 3.79 -0.69 -2.85
C SER A 116 3.31 -1.45 -4.10
N PRO A 117 3.96 -1.28 -5.26
CA PRO A 117 3.64 -2.00 -6.49
C PRO A 117 4.37 -3.35 -6.58
N GLN A 118 3.96 -4.19 -7.53
CA GLN A 118 4.76 -5.32 -7.96
C GLN A 118 5.97 -4.81 -8.74
N TYR A 119 7.16 -5.33 -8.45
CA TYR A 119 8.33 -5.04 -9.26
C TYR A 119 9.29 -6.22 -9.25
N SER A 120 9.70 -6.67 -10.42
CA SER A 120 10.70 -7.72 -10.57
C SER A 120 11.36 -7.66 -11.96
N LEU A 121 12.45 -8.41 -12.16
CA LEU A 121 13.09 -8.48 -13.48
C LEU A 121 12.20 -9.17 -14.53
N ALA A 122 11.27 -10.02 -14.10
CA ALA A 122 10.25 -10.61 -14.97
C ALA A 122 8.93 -9.83 -14.83
N ALA A 123 8.47 -9.23 -15.92
CA ALA A 123 7.18 -8.57 -15.93
C ALA A 123 6.05 -9.62 -16.01
N PRO A 124 4.99 -9.49 -15.18
CA PRO A 124 3.81 -10.31 -15.34
C PRO A 124 3.06 -9.93 -16.62
N ASP A 125 2.44 -10.92 -17.27
CA ASP A 125 1.57 -10.73 -18.44
C ASP A 125 0.16 -10.30 -18.00
N GLY A 126 0.09 -9.20 -17.24
CA GLY A 126 -1.14 -8.66 -16.64
C GLY A 126 -1.08 -8.55 -15.11
N GLU A 127 -2.26 -8.44 -14.50
CA GLU A 127 -2.37 -8.34 -13.04
C GLU A 127 -2.02 -9.68 -12.39
N VAL A 128 -1.15 -9.64 -11.38
CA VAL A 128 -0.75 -10.84 -10.63
C VAL A 128 -1.89 -11.40 -9.76
N TRP A 129 -2.71 -10.48 -9.25
CA TRP A 129 -4.03 -10.69 -8.65
C TRP A 129 -4.95 -9.54 -9.06
N PRO A 130 -6.28 -9.70 -9.00
CA PRO A 130 -7.20 -8.61 -9.30
C PRO A 130 -6.83 -7.31 -8.57
N SER A 131 -6.84 -6.21 -9.31
CA SER A 131 -6.50 -4.86 -8.83
C SER A 131 -5.06 -4.73 -8.29
N THR A 132 -4.12 -5.48 -8.86
CA THR A 132 -2.68 -5.28 -8.62
C THR A 132 -2.02 -4.49 -9.75
N TYR A 133 -0.99 -3.74 -9.40
CA TYR A 133 -0.25 -2.92 -10.37
C TYR A 133 1.22 -3.28 -10.35
N SER A 134 1.81 -3.46 -11.54
CA SER A 134 3.22 -3.73 -11.74
C SER A 134 3.92 -2.54 -12.37
N ILE A 135 5.07 -2.15 -11.80
CA ILE A 135 5.98 -1.16 -12.38
C ILE A 135 7.16 -1.82 -13.11
N SER A 136 7.08 -3.13 -13.39
CA SER A 136 8.17 -3.89 -14.02
C SER A 136 8.32 -3.64 -15.53
N ALA A 137 7.30 -3.08 -16.17
CA ALA A 137 7.32 -2.82 -17.60
C ALA A 137 8.35 -1.69 -17.91
N PRO A 138 9.24 -1.85 -18.91
CA PRO A 138 10.28 -0.87 -19.20
C PRO A 138 9.77 0.56 -19.44
N GLU A 139 8.56 0.70 -19.98
CA GLU A 139 7.87 1.97 -20.21
C GLU A 139 7.58 2.75 -18.92
N ASN A 140 7.60 2.11 -17.75
CA ASN A 140 7.31 2.75 -16.46
C ASN A 140 8.55 3.42 -15.83
N GLY A 141 9.69 3.49 -16.54
CA GLY A 141 10.91 4.14 -16.04
C GLY A 141 10.69 5.59 -15.58
N GLU A 142 9.88 6.35 -16.32
CA GLU A 142 9.55 7.74 -15.96
C GLU A 142 8.73 7.83 -14.66
N GLU A 143 7.91 6.83 -14.35
CA GLU A 143 7.15 6.77 -13.10
C GLU A 143 8.07 6.55 -11.90
N ILE A 144 9.05 5.66 -12.05
CA ILE A 144 10.07 5.39 -11.02
C ILE A 144 10.86 6.65 -10.71
N ASP A 145 11.34 7.35 -11.74
CA ASP A 145 12.06 8.61 -11.60
C ASP A 145 11.19 9.66 -10.89
N TRP A 146 9.91 9.76 -11.27
CA TRP A 146 8.98 10.68 -10.63
C TRP A 146 8.81 10.44 -9.14
N TYR A 147 8.73 9.17 -8.71
CA TYR A 147 8.66 8.79 -7.31
C TYR A 147 9.94 9.18 -6.56
N GLN A 148 11.10 8.83 -7.12
CA GLN A 148 12.41 9.11 -6.52
C GLN A 148 12.65 10.61 -6.32
N ASP A 149 12.38 11.41 -7.35
CA ASP A 149 12.55 12.87 -7.33
C ASP A 149 11.71 13.57 -6.25
N ARG A 150 10.64 12.92 -5.78
CA ARG A 150 9.71 13.45 -4.77
C ARG A 150 9.87 12.81 -3.41
N GLY A 151 10.84 11.90 -3.24
CA GLY A 151 11.07 11.17 -2.00
C GLY A 151 9.91 10.23 -1.65
N VAL A 152 9.19 9.71 -2.66
CA VAL A 152 8.18 8.67 -2.45
C VAL A 152 8.88 7.31 -2.41
N GLU A 153 8.65 6.55 -1.34
CA GLU A 153 9.23 5.22 -1.14
C GLU A 153 8.52 4.18 -2.01
N LEU A 154 9.29 3.36 -2.73
CA LEU A 154 8.77 2.20 -3.46
C LEU A 154 9.02 0.91 -2.67
N LEU A 155 7.96 0.40 -2.04
CA LEU A 155 7.97 -0.84 -1.25
C LEU A 155 7.55 -2.03 -2.12
N CYS A 156 8.46 -2.45 -2.98
CA CYS A 156 8.17 -3.45 -4.01
C CYS A 156 7.91 -4.85 -3.44
N TRP A 157 6.85 -5.51 -3.91
CA TRP A 157 6.53 -6.90 -3.56
C TRP A 157 6.78 -7.85 -4.75
N GLU A 158 6.93 -9.15 -4.45
CA GLU A 158 7.28 -10.20 -5.41
C GLU A 158 8.51 -9.90 -6.27
N VAL A 159 9.58 -9.43 -5.64
CA VAL A 159 10.86 -9.15 -6.29
C VAL A 159 11.52 -10.37 -6.95
N LEU A 160 11.05 -11.58 -6.65
CA LEU A 160 11.47 -12.84 -7.28
C LEU A 160 10.44 -13.45 -8.24
N ALA A 161 9.43 -12.68 -8.68
CA ALA A 161 8.37 -13.10 -9.60
C ALA A 161 7.71 -14.44 -9.18
N LYS A 162 7.13 -14.48 -7.97
CA LYS A 162 6.54 -15.71 -7.39
C LYS A 162 7.50 -16.93 -7.35
N GLY A 163 8.80 -16.67 -7.24
CA GLY A 163 9.82 -17.72 -7.24
C GLY A 163 10.29 -18.14 -8.64
N PHE A 164 9.80 -17.52 -9.72
CA PHE A 164 10.30 -17.74 -11.08
C PHE A 164 11.81 -17.46 -11.19
N MET A 165 12.31 -16.48 -10.42
CA MET A 165 13.74 -16.17 -10.35
C MET A 165 14.48 -16.89 -9.22
N ALA A 166 13.80 -17.75 -8.44
CA ALA A 166 14.46 -18.55 -7.42
C ALA A 166 15.17 -19.75 -8.06
N LYS A 167 16.17 -20.29 -7.36
CA LYS A 167 16.81 -21.52 -7.83
C LYS A 167 15.79 -22.69 -7.80
N PRO A 168 15.76 -23.57 -8.82
CA PRO A 168 14.77 -24.64 -8.92
C PRO A 168 14.73 -25.62 -7.74
N ASP A 169 15.83 -25.77 -7.01
CA ASP A 169 15.97 -26.66 -5.84
C ASP A 169 15.43 -26.05 -4.53
N LEU A 170 15.23 -24.73 -4.48
CA LEU A 170 14.67 -24.01 -3.33
C LEU A 170 13.15 -23.80 -3.44
N TYR A 171 12.62 -23.91 -4.65
CA TYR A 171 11.19 -23.78 -4.95
C TYR A 171 10.80 -24.94 -5.86
N PRO A 172 10.50 -26.14 -5.31
CA PRO A 172 10.04 -27.24 -6.13
C PRO A 172 8.82 -26.76 -6.91
N ARG A 173 8.90 -26.85 -8.24
CA ARG A 173 7.78 -26.51 -9.12
C ARG A 173 6.69 -27.55 -8.85
N HIS A 174 5.81 -27.27 -7.90
CA HIS A 174 4.50 -27.91 -7.91
C HIS A 174 3.84 -27.44 -9.21
N GLU A 175 3.47 -28.42 -10.02
CA GLU A 175 3.00 -28.30 -11.39
C GLU A 175 2.11 -27.06 -11.56
N LEU A 176 2.59 -26.12 -12.36
CA LEU A 176 1.76 -25.08 -12.96
C LEU A 176 1.04 -25.76 -14.13
N ASP A 177 0.05 -26.59 -13.81
CA ASP A 177 -0.91 -27.15 -14.76
C ASP A 177 -2.12 -26.22 -14.91
#